data_AF-A0A973T9T6-F1
#
_entry.id   AF-A0A973T9T6-F1
#
_cell.length_a   1.000
_cell.length_b   1.000
_cell.length_c   1.000
_cell.angle_alpha   90.00
_cell.angle_beta   90.00
_cell.angle_gamma   90.00
#
_symmetry.space_group_name_H-M   'P 1'
#
loop_
_entity.id
_entity.type
_entity.pdbx_description
1 polymer ?
#
loop_
_entity_poly.entity_id
_entity_poly.type
_entity_poly.pdbx_seq_one_letter_code
_entity_poly.pdbx_strand_id
1 'polypeptide(L)'
;MTELTPDDGPAAAQPSPDWPRNQNEAADPLLQHALDRLETLPQVPVLEHEAVYNVLHDELLAALNEDPAGSGPGAPNPAGGSA
;
A
#
# COMPACT_ATOMS: atom_id res chain seq x y z
N MET A 1 -11.58 28.55 -32.16
CA MET A 1 -11.02 27.20 -32.26
C MET A 1 -9.67 27.25 -31.59
N THR A 2 -9.59 26.85 -30.32
CA THR A 2 -8.31 26.68 -29.64
C THR A 2 -7.87 25.26 -29.95
N GLU A 3 -6.79 25.12 -30.73
CA GLU A 3 -6.18 23.84 -31.04
C GLU A 3 -5.59 23.23 -29.75
N LEU A 4 -5.95 21.98 -29.44
CA LEU A 4 -5.31 21.19 -28.39
C LEU A 4 -3.92 20.76 -28.89
N THR A 5 -2.87 21.26 -28.26
CA THR A 5 -1.49 20.87 -28.56
C THR A 5 -1.32 19.35 -28.44
N PRO A 6 -0.68 18.70 -29.44
CA PRO A 6 -0.57 17.24 -29.48
C PRO A 6 0.39 16.71 -28.40
N ASP A 7 -0.10 15.67 -27.73
CA ASP A 7 0.68 14.55 -27.18
C ASP A 7 1.83 14.90 -26.23
N ASP A 8 1.49 15.33 -25.01
CA ASP A 8 2.28 14.98 -23.83
C ASP A 8 1.50 13.85 -23.15
N GLY A 9 1.76 12.60 -23.55
CA GLY A 9 1.24 11.43 -22.83
C GLY A 9 1.54 11.60 -21.34
N PRO A 10 0.66 11.15 -20.42
CA PRO A 10 0.72 11.58 -19.03
C PRO A 10 2.08 11.27 -18.44
N ALA A 11 2.94 12.28 -18.32
CA ALA A 11 4.14 12.19 -17.52
C ALA A 11 3.64 11.82 -16.12
N ALA A 12 3.98 10.61 -15.65
CA ALA A 12 3.59 10.16 -14.33
C ALA A 12 3.87 11.28 -13.33
N ALA A 13 2.84 11.70 -12.58
CA ALA A 13 2.90 12.86 -11.72
C ALA A 13 4.10 12.71 -10.77
N GLN A 14 5.17 13.46 -11.03
CA GLN A 14 6.35 13.38 -10.19
C GLN A 14 6.00 13.96 -8.83
N PRO A 15 6.30 13.24 -7.73
CA PRO A 15 6.03 13.75 -6.40
C PRO A 15 6.79 15.07 -6.19
N SER A 16 6.14 16.02 -5.53
CA SER A 16 6.73 17.31 -5.21
C SER A 16 8.06 17.15 -4.45
N PRO A 17 9.07 17.99 -4.70
CA PRO A 17 10.40 17.87 -4.07
C PRO A 17 10.38 18.02 -2.53
N ASP A 18 9.33 18.61 -1.97
CA ASP A 18 9.10 18.75 -0.52
C ASP A 18 8.43 17.53 0.11
N TRP A 19 7.93 16.60 -0.71
CA TRP A 19 7.37 15.35 -0.21
C TRP A 19 8.49 14.53 0.43
N PRO A 20 8.30 13.98 1.64
CA PRO A 20 9.29 13.10 2.23
C PRO A 20 9.58 11.96 1.24
N ARG A 21 10.81 11.93 0.72
CA ARG A 21 11.30 10.77 -0.02
C ARG A 21 11.32 9.63 0.99
N ASN A 22 10.40 8.69 0.83
CA ASN A 22 10.41 7.45 1.58
C ASN A 22 11.67 6.68 1.19
N GLN A 23 12.76 6.96 1.89
CA GLN A 23 14.04 6.27 1.78
C GLN A 23 14.02 4.89 2.45
N ASN A 24 12.84 4.49 2.94
CA ASN A 24 12.49 3.11 3.24
C ASN A 24 11.55 2.63 2.12
N GLU A 25 12.13 2.51 0.93
CA GLU A 25 11.50 1.99 -0.29
C GLU A 25 11.02 0.56 0.04
N ALA A 26 9.75 0.47 0.44
CA ALA A 26 8.97 -0.74 0.70
C ALA A 26 9.70 -1.90 1.41
N ALA A 27 9.92 -1.75 2.72
CA ALA A 27 10.31 -2.87 3.58
C ALA A 27 9.14 -3.84 3.85
N ASP A 28 7.91 -3.43 3.58
CA ASP A 28 6.73 -4.26 3.83
C ASP A 28 6.45 -5.18 2.64
N PRO A 29 6.56 -6.52 2.82
CA PRO A 29 6.42 -7.48 1.73
C PRO A 29 5.01 -7.47 1.12
N LEU A 30 3.98 -7.08 1.88
CA LEU A 30 2.62 -6.97 1.37
C LEU A 30 2.47 -5.74 0.48
N LEU A 31 3.05 -4.61 0.88
CA LEU A 31 3.08 -3.42 0.04
C LEU A 31 3.81 -3.68 -1.29
N GLN A 32 4.91 -4.46 -1.25
CA GLN A 32 5.62 -4.87 -2.46
C GLN A 32 4.77 -5.75 -3.38
N HIS A 33 4.02 -6.70 -2.81
CA HIS A 33 3.09 -7.52 -3.58
C HIS A 33 2.00 -6.67 -4.26
N ALA A 34 1.47 -5.67 -3.54
CA ALA A 34 0.48 -4.75 -4.07
C ALA A 34 1.02 -3.91 -5.25
N LEU A 35 2.26 -3.43 -5.14
CA LEU A 35 2.91 -2.64 -6.19
C LEU A 35 3.18 -3.48 -7.44
N ASP A 36 3.69 -4.71 -7.30
CA ASP A 36 3.91 -5.64 -8.43
C ASP A 36 2.60 -5.89 -9.19
N ARG A 37 1.50 -6.10 -8.45
CA ARG A 37 0.16 -6.26 -9.05
C ARG A 37 -0.28 -5.03 -9.85
N LEU A 38 -0.01 -3.83 -9.33
CA LEU A 38 -0.33 -2.57 -10.02
C LEU A 38 0.54 -2.36 -11.28
N GLU A 39 1.79 -2.80 -11.30
CA GLU A 39 2.63 -2.73 -12.50
C GLU A 39 2.09 -3.61 -13.64
N THR A 40 1.34 -4.67 -13.33
CA THR A 40 0.69 -5.53 -14.35
C THR A 40 -0.65 -4.98 -14.86
N LEU A 41 -1.24 -3.99 -14.18
CA LEU A 41 -2.57 -3.43 -14.47
C LEU A 41 -2.75 -2.86 -15.89
N PRO A 42 -1.74 -2.24 -16.54
CA PRO A 42 -1.84 -1.80 -17.94
C PRO A 42 -2.11 -2.95 -18.93
N GLN A 43 -1.83 -4.20 -18.55
CA GLN A 43 -2.09 -5.39 -19.38
C GLN A 43 -3.50 -5.95 -19.16
N VAL A 44 -4.21 -5.48 -18.14
CA VAL A 44 -5.57 -5.89 -17.80
C VAL A 44 -6.57 -5.01 -18.57
N PRO A 45 -7.68 -5.56 -19.09
CA PRO A 45 -8.74 -4.75 -19.68
C PRO A 45 -9.31 -3.75 -18.68
N VAL A 46 -9.63 -2.54 -19.14
CA VAL A 46 -10.12 -1.46 -18.26
C VAL A 46 -11.39 -1.85 -17.48
N LEU A 47 -12.24 -2.70 -18.08
CA LEU A 47 -13.44 -3.22 -17.43
C LEU A 47 -13.14 -4.05 -16.17
N GLU A 48 -11.94 -4.61 -16.07
CA GLU A 48 -11.50 -5.45 -14.94
C GLU A 48 -10.64 -4.68 -13.94
N HIS A 49 -10.27 -3.42 -14.22
CA HIS A 49 -9.47 -2.59 -13.31
C HIS A 49 -10.17 -2.38 -11.97
N GLU A 50 -11.48 -2.15 -11.98
CA GLU A 50 -12.28 -1.99 -10.75
C GLU A 50 -12.14 -3.22 -9.84
N ALA A 51 -12.26 -4.42 -10.40
CA ALA A 51 -12.14 -5.66 -9.64
C ALA A 51 -10.73 -5.82 -9.05
N VAL A 52 -9.69 -5.48 -9.82
CA VAL A 52 -8.29 -5.52 -9.35
C VAL A 52 -8.07 -4.52 -8.21
N TYR A 53 -8.59 -3.28 -8.34
CA TYR A 53 -8.49 -2.27 -7.28
C TYR A 53 -9.26 -2.65 -6.01
N ASN A 54 -10.46 -3.23 -6.14
CA ASN A 54 -11.25 -3.66 -4.98
C ASN A 54 -10.51 -4.73 -4.18
N VAL A 55 -9.99 -5.76 -4.85
CA VAL A 55 -9.21 -6.82 -4.18
C VAL A 55 -7.97 -6.24 -3.50
N LEU A 56 -7.25 -5.33 -4.15
CA LEU A 56 -6.09 -4.65 -3.57
C LEU A 56 -6.46 -3.86 -2.31
N HIS A 57 -7.57 -3.13 -2.34
CA HIS A 57 -8.03 -2.38 -1.17
C HIS A 57 -8.43 -3.31 -0.02
N ASP A 58 -9.14 -4.41 -0.30
CA ASP A 58 -9.51 -5.39 0.72
C ASP A 58 -8.29 -6.07 1.35
N GLU A 59 -7.29 -6.46 0.54
CA GLU A 59 -6.04 -7.07 1.02
C GLU A 59 -5.23 -6.11 1.90
N LEU A 60 -5.06 -4.86 1.47
CA LEU A 60 -4.35 -3.83 2.24
C LEU A 60 -5.10 -3.48 3.53
N LEU A 61 -6.43 -3.38 3.47
CA LEU A 61 -7.26 -3.12 4.63
C LEU A 61 -7.21 -4.27 5.63
N ALA A 62 -7.23 -5.52 5.16
CA ALA A 62 -7.13 -6.70 6.00
C ALA A 62 -5.80 -6.70 6.78
N ALA A 63 -4.68 -6.46 6.09
CA ALA A 63 -3.38 -6.42 6.73
C ALA A 63 -3.19 -5.22 7.67
N LEU A 64 -3.78 -4.07 7.36
CA LEU A 64 -3.76 -2.92 8.26
C LEU A 64 -4.54 -3.19 9.56
N ASN A 65 -5.63 -3.96 9.45
CA ASN A 65 -6.43 -4.36 10.61
C ASN A 65 -5.85 -5.59 11.34
N GLU A 66 -4.86 -6.27 10.77
CA GLU A 66 -4.12 -7.32 11.47
C GLU A 66 -3.31 -6.68 12.61
N ASP A 67 -3.65 -7.05 13.84
CA ASP A 67 -2.94 -6.58 15.02
C ASP A 67 -1.54 -7.24 15.07
N PRO A 68 -0.44 -6.47 15.12
CA PRO A 68 0.90 -7.05 15.19
C PRO A 68 1.18 -7.78 16.52
N ALA A 69 0.29 -7.71 17.51
CA ALA A 69 0.44 -8.37 18.81
C ALA A 69 -0.10 -9.82 18.82
N GLY A 70 0.27 -10.58 17.79
CA GLY A 70 0.34 -12.04 17.85
C GLY A 70 1.42 -12.59 18.82
N SER A 71 2.11 -11.73 19.60
CA SER A 71 2.85 -12.15 20.80
C SER A 71 1.87 -12.21 21.97
N GLY A 72 1.35 -13.42 22.24
CA GLY A 72 0.21 -13.67 23.13
C GLY A 72 0.34 -13.18 24.58
N PRO A 73 -0.72 -13.37 25.40
CA PRO A 73 -0.74 -12.93 26.79
C PRO A 73 0.22 -13.79 27.61
N GLY A 74 1.47 -13.33 27.75
CA GLY A 74 2.56 -14.19 28.21
C GLY A 74 3.62 -13.50 29.05
N ALA A 75 3.22 -12.63 29.98
CA ALA A 75 4.04 -12.35 31.16
C ALA A 75 3.12 -12.22 32.39
N PRO A 76 3.04 -13.23 33.27
CA PRO A 76 2.47 -13.02 34.59
C PRO A 76 3.38 -12.05 35.33
N ASN A 77 2.85 -10.88 35.65
CA ASN A 77 3.50 -9.90 36.52
C ASN A 77 3.97 -10.58 37.83
N PRO A 78 5.29 -10.73 38.09
CA PRO A 78 5.75 -11.27 39.36
C PRO A 78 5.89 -10.12 40.36
N ALA A 79 4.77 -9.63 40.88
CA ALA A 79 4.77 -8.77 42.06
C ALA A 79 3.44 -8.84 42.84
N GLY A 80 2.91 -10.05 43.00
CA GLY A 80 2.15 -10.39 44.21
C GLY A 80 3.15 -10.93 45.24
N GLY A 81 3.58 -10.08 46.18
CA GLY A 81 4.51 -10.43 47.24
C GLY A 81 4.25 -9.61 48.49
N SER A 82 3.43 -10.18 49.39
CA SER A 82 3.09 -9.72 50.73
C SER A 82 4.30 -9.50 51.65
N ALA A 83 4.22 -8.53 52.56
CA ALA A 83 4.21 -8.70 54.03
C ALA A 83 4.27 -7.34 54.73
#